data_AF-A0A947R8K5-F1
#
_entry.id   AF-A0A947R8K5-F1
#
_cell.length_a   1.000
_cell.length_b   1.000
_cell.length_c   1.000
_cell.angle_alpha   90.00
_cell.angle_beta   90.00
_cell.angle_gamma   90.00
#
_symmetry.space_group_name_H-M   'P 1'
#
loop_
_entity.id
_entity.type
_entity.pdbx_description
1 polymer ?
#
loop_
_entity_poly.entity_id
_entity_poly.type
_entity_poly.pdbx_seq_one_letter_code
_entity_poly.pdbx_strand_id
1 'polypeptide(L)'
;MNISRDCDHSKQKIVALTEKGVKIPNPESVYIGPEVDVSNISGTGVALYAGSKITGNKTFIHHHATIGYEGPVTIENCQIGANVHLNSGFFRESVFLDNVTMGYGSHVREGCICEENSSIAHTVGLKQTILFPFVTLGSLINFCDCLMAGGTGKDNHSEVGSSYIHFNFTPNQDKATPSLIGDVPKGVMLKERPIFLGGQGGLVGPCRLAYGTIVAAGTILRKDELRPNRLIFGGNPNTGNMPLGEKIHQNVKKILTHNINYIANLIALKRYYIDIRSLFVGDTFPEALLKGLIEKADMGINERIKRLATFRSKLLRDNESSGIADDMADLGFDMTFYTIWPEIEKMLDDLKKQAFTCSALKEFIKTIQAKIQVHGKNYLGVISGLTSEEANTGTRWLETVVGQINHDIFKRLPSNGMSK
;
A
#
# COMPACT_ATOMS: atom_id res chain seq x y z
N MET A 1 -1.46 35.42 -4.21
CA MET A 1 -0.38 34.60 -4.81
C MET A 1 0.48 35.51 -5.63
N ASN A 2 1.77 35.60 -5.30
CA ASN A 2 2.69 36.55 -5.91
C ASN A 2 3.58 35.76 -6.89
N ILE A 3 3.02 35.42 -8.05
CA ILE A 3 3.61 34.49 -9.04
C ILE A 3 5.06 34.89 -9.39
N SER A 4 5.35 36.19 -9.43
CA SER A 4 6.71 36.71 -9.65
C SER A 4 7.71 36.26 -8.57
N ARG A 5 7.33 36.38 -7.29
CA ARG A 5 8.18 35.94 -6.18
C ARG A 5 8.39 34.43 -6.21
N ASP A 6 7.35 33.64 -6.48
CA ASP A 6 7.47 32.18 -6.52
C ASP A 6 8.40 31.72 -7.67
N CYS A 7 8.36 32.40 -8.81
CA CYS A 7 9.30 32.19 -9.91
C CYS A 7 10.75 32.51 -9.52
N ASP A 8 10.99 33.61 -8.80
CA ASP A 8 12.33 34.00 -8.36
C ASP A 8 12.94 32.98 -7.37
N HIS A 9 12.14 32.48 -6.42
CA HIS A 9 12.58 31.42 -5.49
C HIS A 9 12.90 30.12 -6.22
N SER A 10 12.05 29.72 -7.18
CA SER A 10 12.29 28.52 -7.98
C SER A 10 13.62 28.61 -8.74
N LYS A 11 13.90 29.76 -9.38
CA LYS A 11 15.18 29.98 -10.09
C LYS A 11 16.39 29.83 -9.18
N GLN A 12 16.36 30.43 -7.99
CA GLN A 12 17.44 30.31 -7.01
C GLN A 12 17.69 28.85 -6.59
N LYS A 13 16.62 28.07 -6.38
CA LYS A 13 16.74 26.64 -6.03
C LYS A 13 17.30 25.80 -7.17
N ILE A 14 16.89 26.09 -8.40
CA ILE A 14 17.39 25.39 -9.59
C ILE A 14 18.89 25.65 -9.78
N VAL A 15 19.35 26.89 -9.57
CA VAL A 15 20.79 27.22 -9.57
C VAL A 15 21.51 26.42 -8.48
N ALA A 16 21.03 26.46 -7.24
CA ALA A 16 21.64 25.73 -6.12
C ALA A 16 21.70 24.21 -6.35
N LEU A 17 20.66 23.62 -6.95
CA LEU A 17 20.64 22.20 -7.30
C LEU A 17 21.63 21.85 -8.41
N THR A 18 21.75 22.72 -9.41
CA THR A 18 22.71 22.55 -10.51
C THR A 18 24.14 22.63 -9.98
N GLU A 19 24.45 23.60 -9.12
CA GLU A 19 25.74 23.72 -8.44
C GLU A 19 26.04 22.52 -7.53
N LYS A 20 25.01 21.93 -6.91
CA LYS A 20 25.11 20.69 -6.12
C LYS A 20 25.42 19.45 -6.99
N GLY A 21 25.21 19.51 -8.30
CA GLY A 21 25.49 18.42 -9.25
C GLY A 21 24.25 17.77 -9.89
N VAL A 22 23.05 18.28 -9.60
CA VAL A 22 21.81 17.78 -10.23
C VAL A 22 21.82 18.12 -11.73
N LYS A 23 21.53 17.12 -12.57
CA LYS A 23 21.43 17.31 -14.01
C LYS A 23 20.07 17.87 -14.37
N ILE A 24 20.03 19.11 -14.83
CA ILE A 24 18.81 19.78 -15.27
C ILE A 24 19.03 20.28 -16.71
N PRO A 25 18.76 19.47 -17.75
CA PRO A 25 19.07 19.82 -19.14
C PRO A 25 18.36 21.09 -19.64
N ASN A 26 17.17 21.39 -19.11
CA ASN A 26 16.42 22.59 -19.44
C ASN A 26 15.89 23.27 -18.14
N PRO A 27 16.74 24.06 -17.45
CA PRO A 27 16.43 24.67 -16.17
C PRO A 27 15.13 25.50 -16.16
N GLU A 28 14.87 26.27 -17.21
CA GLU A 28 13.69 27.15 -17.32
C GLU A 28 12.36 26.39 -17.42
N SER A 29 12.41 25.08 -17.67
CA SER A 29 11.23 24.22 -17.77
C SER A 29 10.92 23.42 -16.50
N VAL A 30 11.75 23.56 -15.46
CA VAL A 30 11.58 22.90 -14.17
C VAL A 30 11.07 23.90 -13.14
N TYR A 31 10.19 23.44 -12.26
CA TYR A 31 9.70 24.23 -11.13
C TYR A 31 10.01 23.53 -9.81
N ILE A 32 10.63 24.26 -8.88
CA ILE A 32 10.91 23.81 -7.51
C ILE A 32 10.19 24.75 -6.54
N GLY A 33 9.24 24.22 -5.76
CA GLY A 33 8.43 24.99 -4.83
C GLY A 33 9.25 25.65 -3.71
N PRO A 34 8.84 26.83 -3.19
CA PRO A 34 9.56 27.56 -2.14
C PRO A 34 9.68 26.79 -0.82
N GLU A 35 8.85 25.79 -0.57
CA GLU A 35 8.87 24.90 0.58
C GLU A 35 9.84 23.72 0.47
N VAL A 36 10.35 23.41 -0.73
CA VAL A 36 11.26 22.26 -0.95
C VAL A 36 12.66 22.56 -0.43
N ASP A 37 13.16 21.79 0.53
CA ASP A 37 14.55 21.94 0.97
C ASP A 37 15.53 21.33 -0.05
N VAL A 38 16.46 22.14 -0.57
CA VAL A 38 17.53 21.72 -1.49
C VAL A 38 18.45 20.69 -0.84
N SER A 39 18.58 20.68 0.49
CA SER A 39 19.36 19.69 1.23
C SER A 39 18.82 18.26 1.03
N ASN A 40 17.49 18.12 0.86
CA ASN A 40 16.78 16.85 0.68
C ASN A 40 16.86 16.25 -0.74
N ILE A 41 17.45 16.96 -1.70
CA ILE A 41 17.67 16.45 -3.06
C ILE A 41 19.15 16.15 -3.25
N SER A 42 19.51 14.90 -3.51
CA SER A 42 20.91 14.52 -3.74
C SER A 42 21.47 15.22 -4.99
N GLY A 43 22.71 15.69 -4.91
CA GLY A 43 23.46 16.16 -6.08
C GLY A 43 24.06 15.02 -6.92
N THR A 44 24.08 13.80 -6.37
CA THR A 44 24.76 12.66 -7.01
C THR A 44 23.83 11.95 -7.97
N GLY A 45 24.05 12.16 -9.27
CA GLY A 45 23.40 11.39 -10.33
C GLY A 45 21.90 11.65 -10.52
N VAL A 46 21.30 12.58 -9.78
CA VAL A 46 19.89 12.97 -9.95
C VAL A 46 19.73 13.72 -11.27
N ALA A 47 18.67 13.40 -12.02
CA ALA A 47 18.31 14.06 -13.26
C ALA A 47 16.84 14.54 -13.22
N LEU A 48 16.64 15.83 -13.50
CA LEU A 48 15.32 16.46 -13.60
C LEU A 48 15.10 16.91 -15.05
N TYR A 49 14.17 16.26 -15.73
CA TYR A 49 13.84 16.55 -17.13
C TYR A 49 12.71 17.58 -17.25
N ALA A 50 12.50 18.05 -18.48
CA ALA A 50 11.63 19.18 -18.77
C ALA A 50 10.17 18.96 -18.31
N GLY A 51 9.57 20.01 -17.74
CA GLY A 51 8.20 19.97 -17.24
C GLY A 51 8.04 19.36 -15.85
N SER A 52 9.15 19.02 -15.17
CA SER A 52 9.13 18.55 -13.77
C SER A 52 8.71 19.66 -12.81
N LYS A 53 7.72 19.37 -11.97
CA LYS A 53 7.22 20.25 -10.90
C LYS A 53 7.39 19.53 -9.58
N ILE A 54 8.23 20.06 -8.69
CA ILE A 54 8.58 19.42 -7.42
C ILE A 54 8.17 20.36 -6.29
N THR A 55 7.24 19.91 -5.46
CA THR A 55 6.65 20.68 -4.36
C THR A 55 6.59 19.84 -3.07
N GLY A 56 6.27 20.50 -1.97
CA GLY A 56 6.07 19.88 -0.67
C GLY A 56 7.32 19.89 0.21
N ASN A 57 7.15 20.30 1.47
CA ASN A 57 8.24 20.42 2.45
C ASN A 57 8.81 19.07 2.91
N LYS A 58 8.10 17.96 2.63
CA LYS A 58 8.56 16.60 2.94
C LYS A 58 9.26 15.92 1.75
N THR A 59 9.37 16.58 0.61
CA THR A 59 9.93 15.95 -0.58
C THR A 59 11.41 15.64 -0.39
N PHE A 60 11.79 14.40 -0.71
CA PHE A 60 13.14 13.87 -0.60
C PHE A 60 13.48 13.07 -1.86
N ILE A 61 14.66 13.30 -2.44
CA ILE A 61 15.13 12.64 -3.67
C ILE A 61 16.55 12.14 -3.45
N HIS A 62 16.71 10.82 -3.47
CA HIS A 62 18.00 10.17 -3.29
C HIS A 62 18.81 10.10 -4.58
N HIS A 63 20.00 9.51 -4.51
CA HIS A 63 20.98 9.53 -5.59
C HIS A 63 20.50 8.70 -6.79
N HIS A 64 20.93 9.11 -7.99
CA HIS A 64 20.62 8.43 -9.25
C HIS A 64 19.13 8.37 -9.62
N ALA A 65 18.27 9.15 -8.94
CA ALA A 65 16.87 9.26 -9.31
C ALA A 65 16.69 10.00 -10.65
N THR A 66 15.82 9.49 -11.51
CA THR A 66 15.47 10.08 -12.80
C THR A 66 14.02 10.52 -12.81
N ILE A 67 13.78 11.81 -13.01
CA ILE A 67 12.45 12.42 -12.94
C ILE A 67 12.10 13.06 -14.28
N GLY A 68 10.99 12.61 -14.89
CA GLY A 68 10.39 13.22 -16.08
C GLY A 68 11.00 12.82 -17.42
N TYR A 69 11.68 11.66 -17.50
CA TYR A 69 12.37 11.24 -18.72
C TYR A 69 11.44 11.03 -19.93
N GLU A 70 10.26 10.45 -19.73
CA GLU A 70 9.29 10.18 -20.80
C GLU A 70 8.25 11.31 -20.96
N GLY A 71 8.22 12.28 -20.05
CA GLY A 71 7.30 13.41 -20.10
C GLY A 71 7.18 14.16 -18.76
N PRO A 72 6.31 15.19 -18.68
CA PRO A 72 6.16 16.00 -17.48
C PRO A 72 5.82 15.17 -16.24
N VAL A 73 6.36 15.59 -15.10
CA VAL A 73 6.12 14.97 -13.79
C VAL A 73 5.70 16.03 -12.77
N THR A 74 4.72 15.70 -11.93
CA THR A 74 4.40 16.47 -10.72
C THR A 74 4.64 15.60 -9.50
N ILE A 75 5.45 16.11 -8.56
CA ILE A 75 5.77 15.48 -7.28
C ILE A 75 5.35 16.41 -6.17
N GLU A 76 4.57 15.91 -5.21
CA GLU A 76 4.18 16.61 -3.99
C GLU A 76 4.41 15.70 -2.78
N ASN A 77 5.29 16.12 -1.85
CA ASN A 77 5.56 15.42 -0.57
C ASN A 77 5.93 13.92 -0.72
N CYS A 78 6.72 13.58 -1.73
CA CYS A 78 7.16 12.19 -1.95
C CYS A 78 8.58 11.93 -1.43
N GLN A 79 8.82 10.70 -0.97
CA GLN A 79 10.16 10.20 -0.64
C GLN A 79 10.61 9.24 -1.74
N ILE A 80 11.69 9.60 -2.43
CA ILE A 80 12.18 8.92 -3.63
C ILE A 80 13.56 8.34 -3.32
N GLY A 81 13.65 7.01 -3.31
CA GLY A 81 14.86 6.24 -3.04
C GLY A 81 15.88 6.26 -4.18
N ALA A 82 16.93 5.47 -4.03
CA ALA A 82 18.02 5.43 -4.98
C ALA A 82 17.61 4.76 -6.30
N ASN A 83 18.12 5.27 -7.43
CA ASN A 83 17.84 4.71 -8.76
C ASN A 83 16.34 4.61 -9.10
N VAL A 84 15.49 5.45 -8.48
CA VAL A 84 14.06 5.49 -8.79
C VAL A 84 13.84 6.26 -10.08
N HIS A 85 12.98 5.70 -10.95
CA HIS A 85 12.59 6.31 -12.21
C HIS A 85 11.12 6.70 -12.14
N LEU A 86 10.84 8.01 -12.08
CA LEU A 86 9.49 8.55 -12.23
C LEU A 86 9.40 9.16 -13.63
N ASN A 87 8.98 8.39 -14.63
CA ASN A 87 9.19 8.74 -16.03
C ASN A 87 8.21 9.80 -16.55
N SER A 88 6.93 9.74 -16.15
CA SER A 88 5.93 10.79 -16.41
C SER A 88 4.70 10.61 -15.53
N GLY A 89 4.05 11.71 -15.14
CA GLY A 89 2.73 11.68 -14.51
C GLY A 89 2.64 12.47 -13.20
N PHE A 90 1.81 11.98 -12.28
CA PHE A 90 1.49 12.66 -11.01
C PHE A 90 1.78 11.74 -9.83
N PHE A 91 2.53 12.24 -8.86
CA PHE A 91 2.96 11.52 -7.66
C PHE A 91 2.74 12.41 -6.43
N ARG A 92 1.94 11.94 -5.47
CA ARG A 92 1.63 12.71 -4.27
C ARG A 92 1.66 11.84 -3.02
N GLU A 93 2.25 12.37 -1.95
CA GLU A 93 2.19 11.82 -0.58
C GLU A 93 2.47 10.31 -0.56
N SER A 94 3.54 9.89 -1.24
CA SER A 94 3.89 8.50 -1.48
C SER A 94 5.40 8.27 -1.31
N VAL A 95 5.78 7.02 -1.08
CA VAL A 95 7.19 6.62 -0.93
C VAL A 95 7.55 5.54 -1.94
N PHE A 96 8.70 5.72 -2.57
CA PHE A 96 9.26 4.84 -3.61
C PHE A 96 10.66 4.44 -3.16
N LEU A 97 10.88 3.16 -2.91
CA LEU A 97 12.18 2.64 -2.48
C LEU A 97 13.07 2.32 -3.69
N ASP A 98 14.26 1.80 -3.42
CA ASP A 98 15.30 1.69 -4.42
C ASP A 98 14.88 0.91 -5.67
N ASN A 99 15.29 1.42 -6.84
CA ASN A 99 15.04 0.83 -8.15
C ASN A 99 13.55 0.71 -8.54
N VAL A 100 12.66 1.43 -7.86
CA VAL A 100 11.26 1.53 -8.30
C VAL A 100 11.18 2.26 -9.64
N THR A 101 10.37 1.72 -10.56
CA THR A 101 10.14 2.34 -11.87
C THR A 101 8.66 2.61 -12.09
N MET A 102 8.35 3.85 -12.44
CA MET A 102 7.00 4.33 -12.74
C MET A 102 6.96 4.84 -14.18
N GLY A 103 6.34 4.07 -15.08
CA GLY A 103 6.28 4.37 -16.50
C GLY A 103 5.43 5.58 -16.88
N TYR A 104 5.32 5.83 -18.18
CA TYR A 104 4.57 6.95 -18.74
C TYR A 104 3.14 7.09 -18.21
N GLY A 105 2.71 8.31 -17.88
CA GLY A 105 1.32 8.60 -17.50
C GLY A 105 0.88 7.96 -16.18
N SER A 106 1.81 7.73 -15.27
CA SER A 106 1.53 7.22 -13.92
C SER A 106 0.68 8.21 -13.11
N HIS A 107 -0.29 7.71 -12.35
CA HIS A 107 -1.11 8.54 -11.47
C HIS A 107 -1.14 7.93 -10.06
N VAL A 108 -0.12 8.24 -9.28
CA VAL A 108 0.09 7.75 -7.91
C VAL A 108 -0.36 8.81 -6.92
N ARG A 109 -1.46 8.53 -6.23
CA ARG A 109 -2.04 9.43 -5.23
C ARG A 109 -1.63 9.03 -3.81
N GLU A 110 -2.14 9.75 -2.82
CA GLU A 110 -1.69 9.67 -1.44
C GLU A 110 -1.74 8.27 -0.82
N GLY A 111 -0.79 8.01 0.09
CA GLY A 111 -0.73 6.79 0.90
C GLY A 111 -0.21 5.57 0.13
N CYS A 112 0.55 5.75 -0.95
CA CYS A 112 1.16 4.62 -1.64
C CYS A 112 2.57 4.33 -1.10
N ILE A 113 2.88 3.03 -1.03
CA ILE A 113 4.21 2.50 -0.72
C ILE A 113 4.61 1.58 -1.86
N CYS A 114 5.72 1.88 -2.52
CA CYS A 114 6.28 1.04 -3.56
C CYS A 114 7.68 0.63 -3.11
N GLU A 115 7.82 -0.62 -2.70
CA GLU A 115 9.09 -1.15 -2.20
C GLU A 115 10.03 -1.56 -3.33
N GLU A 116 11.23 -2.02 -2.96
CA GLU A 116 12.37 -2.13 -3.87
C GLU A 116 12.07 -2.96 -5.11
N ASN A 117 12.45 -2.43 -6.28
CA ASN A 117 12.22 -3.07 -7.58
C ASN A 117 10.76 -3.36 -7.93
N SER A 118 9.78 -2.80 -7.21
CA SER A 118 8.40 -2.77 -7.73
C SER A 118 8.35 -1.88 -8.97
N SER A 119 7.50 -2.23 -9.92
CA SER A 119 7.44 -1.50 -11.20
C SER A 119 6.01 -1.37 -11.70
N ILE A 120 5.74 -0.27 -12.40
CA ILE A 120 4.52 -0.09 -13.16
C ILE A 120 4.89 0.28 -14.61
N ALA A 121 4.17 -0.28 -15.56
CA ALA A 121 4.25 0.12 -16.96
C ALA A 121 3.50 1.45 -17.18
N HIS A 122 2.92 1.67 -18.36
CA HIS A 122 2.28 2.95 -18.67
C HIS A 122 0.82 3.02 -18.17
N THR A 123 0.42 4.22 -17.74
CA THR A 123 -0.97 4.59 -17.46
C THR A 123 -1.59 3.76 -16.33
N VAL A 124 -0.92 3.74 -15.16
CA VAL A 124 -1.40 3.05 -13.96
C VAL A 124 -1.83 4.05 -12.89
N GLY A 125 -3.02 3.84 -12.32
CA GLY A 125 -3.58 4.62 -11.23
C GLY A 125 -3.50 3.91 -9.89
N LEU A 126 -2.84 4.54 -8.91
CA LEU A 126 -2.68 4.03 -7.54
C LEU A 126 -3.23 5.04 -6.52
N LYS A 127 -3.70 4.54 -5.38
CA LYS A 127 -4.06 5.31 -4.20
C LYS A 127 -4.20 4.35 -3.04
N GLN A 128 -3.58 4.65 -1.90
CA GLN A 128 -3.64 3.78 -0.73
C GLN A 128 -3.24 2.34 -1.09
N THR A 129 -2.19 2.22 -1.92
CA THR A 129 -1.71 0.97 -2.51
C THR A 129 -0.32 0.65 -1.98
N ILE A 130 -0.11 -0.59 -1.57
CA ILE A 130 1.18 -1.07 -1.10
C ILE A 130 1.67 -2.18 -2.01
N LEU A 131 2.79 -1.95 -2.67
CA LEU A 131 3.49 -2.91 -3.51
C LEU A 131 4.77 -3.32 -2.81
N PHE A 132 4.84 -4.59 -2.41
CA PHE A 132 6.07 -5.18 -1.86
C PHE A 132 7.12 -5.38 -2.96
N PRO A 133 8.36 -5.76 -2.59
CA PRO A 133 9.45 -5.85 -3.55
C PRO A 133 9.09 -6.74 -4.73
N PHE A 134 9.58 -6.33 -5.91
CA PHE A 134 9.41 -7.01 -7.19
C PHE A 134 8.00 -6.98 -7.80
N VAL A 135 6.95 -6.58 -7.07
CA VAL A 135 5.58 -6.56 -7.62
C VAL A 135 5.52 -5.66 -8.85
N THR A 136 5.04 -6.21 -9.95
CA THR A 136 5.00 -5.55 -11.26
C THR A 136 3.56 -5.39 -11.74
N LEU A 137 3.21 -4.17 -12.16
CA LEU A 137 1.91 -3.87 -12.76
C LEU A 137 2.14 -3.57 -14.23
N GLY A 138 1.38 -4.23 -15.10
CA GLY A 138 1.30 -3.93 -16.52
C GLY A 138 0.66 -2.57 -16.78
N SER A 139 0.07 -2.41 -17.95
CA SER A 139 -0.42 -1.10 -18.41
C SER A 139 -1.92 -0.93 -18.21
N LEU A 140 -2.40 0.32 -18.17
CA LEU A 140 -3.85 0.64 -18.15
C LEU A 140 -4.58 0.08 -16.92
N ILE A 141 -3.95 0.15 -15.75
CA ILE A 141 -4.44 -0.47 -14.51
C ILE A 141 -5.00 0.58 -13.56
N ASN A 142 -6.07 0.25 -12.82
CA ASN A 142 -6.45 0.96 -11.61
C ASN A 142 -6.40 -0.01 -10.42
N PHE A 143 -5.46 0.23 -9.51
CA PHE A 143 -5.13 -0.71 -8.43
C PHE A 143 -5.07 0.01 -7.09
N CYS A 144 -6.17 0.67 -6.72
CA CYS A 144 -6.29 1.41 -5.46
C CYS A 144 -6.67 0.50 -4.29
N ASP A 145 -6.41 0.94 -3.06
CA ASP A 145 -6.96 0.32 -1.83
C ASP A 145 -6.59 -1.16 -1.64
N CYS A 146 -5.35 -1.54 -1.93
CA CYS A 146 -4.90 -2.92 -1.76
C CYS A 146 -3.42 -3.01 -1.39
N LEU A 147 -3.07 -4.15 -0.81
CA LEU A 147 -1.69 -4.56 -0.59
C LEU A 147 -1.44 -5.79 -1.45
N MET A 148 -0.35 -5.78 -2.21
CA MET A 148 0.10 -6.93 -2.99
C MET A 148 1.54 -7.30 -2.65
N ALA A 149 1.75 -8.60 -2.41
CA ALA A 149 3.02 -9.19 -2.07
C ALA A 149 3.25 -10.51 -2.81
N GLY A 150 4.43 -11.09 -2.60
CA GLY A 150 4.83 -12.38 -3.17
C GLY A 150 5.85 -12.22 -4.29
N GLY A 151 6.62 -13.27 -4.50
CA GLY A 151 7.80 -13.23 -5.35
C GLY A 151 9.07 -13.18 -4.52
N THR A 152 10.15 -13.69 -5.11
CA THR A 152 11.45 -13.86 -4.43
C THR A 152 12.59 -13.14 -5.15
N GLY A 153 12.28 -12.41 -6.22
CA GLY A 153 13.26 -11.68 -7.02
C GLY A 153 12.64 -11.10 -8.30
N LYS A 154 13.44 -10.33 -9.06
CA LYS A 154 13.00 -9.71 -10.32
C LYS A 154 12.51 -10.73 -11.35
N ASP A 155 13.16 -11.89 -11.45
CA ASP A 155 12.78 -12.95 -12.40
C ASP A 155 11.69 -13.89 -11.87
N ASN A 156 11.31 -13.74 -10.60
CA ASN A 156 10.26 -14.52 -9.94
C ASN A 156 9.36 -13.57 -9.14
N HIS A 157 8.65 -12.70 -9.85
CA HIS A 157 7.86 -11.62 -9.27
C HIS A 157 6.35 -11.88 -9.34
N SER A 158 5.59 -11.22 -8.48
CA SER A 158 4.13 -11.15 -8.63
C SER A 158 3.75 -10.11 -9.69
N GLU A 159 2.72 -10.41 -10.46
CA GLU A 159 2.32 -9.57 -11.58
C GLU A 159 0.82 -9.29 -11.62
N VAL A 160 0.47 -8.06 -11.98
CA VAL A 160 -0.88 -7.65 -12.37
C VAL A 160 -0.86 -7.33 -13.86
N GLY A 161 -1.51 -8.17 -14.67
CA GLY A 161 -1.54 -8.01 -16.12
C GLY A 161 -2.29 -6.76 -16.56
N SER A 162 -2.01 -6.30 -17.77
CA SER A 162 -2.58 -5.05 -18.31
C SER A 162 -4.11 -5.02 -18.31
N SER A 163 -4.68 -3.82 -18.17
CA SER A 163 -6.13 -3.58 -18.12
C SER A 163 -6.85 -4.24 -16.95
N TYR A 164 -6.17 -4.40 -15.82
CA TYR A 164 -6.75 -4.90 -14.58
C TYR A 164 -7.37 -3.79 -13.75
N ILE A 165 -8.50 -4.08 -13.10
CA ILE A 165 -9.16 -3.15 -12.18
C ILE A 165 -9.40 -3.82 -10.82
N HIS A 166 -8.92 -3.18 -9.75
CA HIS A 166 -9.44 -3.44 -8.41
C HIS A 166 -10.69 -2.59 -8.18
N PHE A 167 -11.87 -3.21 -8.17
CA PHE A 167 -13.14 -2.55 -7.93
C PHE A 167 -13.30 -2.27 -6.43
N ASN A 168 -12.94 -1.05 -6.04
CA ASN A 168 -12.90 -0.57 -4.66
C ASN A 168 -14.03 0.43 -4.33
N PHE A 169 -15.03 0.55 -5.20
CA PHE A 169 -16.19 1.43 -5.00
C PHE A 169 -17.47 0.66 -5.24
N THR A 170 -18.37 0.66 -4.26
CA THR A 170 -19.62 -0.12 -4.33
C THR A 170 -20.78 0.72 -4.87
N PRO A 171 -21.85 0.08 -5.39
CA PRO A 171 -23.10 0.77 -5.73
C PRO A 171 -23.70 1.59 -4.57
N ASN A 172 -23.45 1.19 -3.31
CA ASN A 172 -23.84 1.93 -2.09
C ASN A 172 -22.87 3.08 -1.77
N GLN A 173 -22.13 3.54 -2.79
CA GLN A 173 -21.12 4.59 -2.75
C GLN A 173 -20.04 4.38 -1.70
N ASP A 174 -19.72 3.13 -1.37
CA ASP A 174 -18.81 2.76 -0.29
C ASP A 174 -17.39 2.41 -0.76
N LYS A 175 -16.41 2.52 0.14
CA LYS A 175 -14.98 2.33 -0.11
C LYS A 175 -14.29 1.51 1.00
N ALA A 176 -15.04 0.88 1.90
CA ALA A 176 -14.53 -0.07 2.88
C ALA A 176 -14.29 -1.44 2.22
N THR A 177 -13.58 -1.43 1.08
CA THR A 177 -13.38 -2.62 0.25
C THR A 177 -11.89 -2.90 -0.01
N PRO A 178 -10.99 -2.79 0.99
CA PRO A 178 -9.58 -3.05 0.76
C PRO A 178 -9.32 -4.54 0.54
N SER A 179 -8.35 -4.88 -0.31
CA SER A 179 -7.98 -6.28 -0.59
C SER A 179 -6.55 -6.60 -0.17
N LEU A 180 -6.37 -7.75 0.48
CA LEU A 180 -5.05 -8.33 0.80
C LEU A 180 -4.70 -9.40 -0.24
N ILE A 181 -3.68 -9.15 -1.04
CA ILE A 181 -3.19 -10.05 -2.07
C ILE A 181 -1.84 -10.56 -1.59
N GLY A 182 -1.87 -11.67 -0.85
CA GLY A 182 -0.84 -12.05 0.12
C GLY A 182 -1.13 -11.47 1.50
N ASP A 183 -0.11 -11.44 2.36
CA ASP A 183 -0.16 -10.83 3.69
C ASP A 183 1.19 -10.17 4.05
N VAL A 184 1.21 -9.45 5.17
CA VAL A 184 2.43 -8.81 5.66
C VAL A 184 3.36 -9.82 6.36
N PRO A 185 2.88 -10.68 7.30
CA PRO A 185 3.76 -11.57 8.04
C PRO A 185 4.71 -12.41 7.18
N LYS A 186 4.21 -12.97 6.08
CA LYS A 186 5.01 -13.78 5.16
C LYS A 186 5.63 -12.95 4.04
N GLY A 187 4.93 -11.91 3.58
CA GLY A 187 5.35 -11.10 2.45
C GLY A 187 6.68 -10.39 2.67
N VAL A 188 6.91 -9.83 3.87
CA VAL A 188 8.16 -9.11 4.19
C VAL A 188 9.37 -10.04 4.32
N MET A 189 9.17 -11.37 4.26
CA MET A 189 10.26 -12.35 4.30
C MET A 189 10.79 -12.73 2.91
N LEU A 190 10.11 -12.31 1.83
CA LEU A 190 10.54 -12.54 0.43
C LEU A 190 10.76 -14.02 0.07
N LYS A 191 9.99 -14.92 0.68
CA LYS A 191 10.06 -16.38 0.45
C LYS A 191 8.81 -16.98 -0.20
N GLU A 192 7.77 -16.17 -0.35
CA GLU A 192 6.48 -16.65 -0.84
C GLU A 192 6.40 -16.67 -2.36
N ARG A 193 5.65 -17.63 -2.89
CA ARG A 193 5.42 -17.76 -4.33
C ARG A 193 4.70 -16.53 -4.88
N PRO A 194 5.01 -16.12 -6.12
CA PRO A 194 4.36 -14.97 -6.73
C PRO A 194 2.85 -15.20 -6.88
N ILE A 195 2.10 -14.10 -6.85
CA ILE A 195 0.68 -14.05 -7.20
C ILE A 195 0.56 -13.44 -8.59
N PHE A 196 -0.20 -14.07 -9.47
CA PHE A 196 -0.43 -13.59 -10.84
C PHE A 196 -1.90 -13.22 -11.03
N LEU A 197 -2.19 -11.96 -11.36
CA LEU A 197 -3.52 -11.47 -11.67
C LEU A 197 -3.61 -11.18 -13.17
N GLY A 198 -4.17 -12.11 -13.95
CA GLY A 198 -4.19 -12.02 -15.40
C GLY A 198 -4.90 -10.76 -15.93
N GLY A 199 -4.34 -10.19 -17.00
CA GLY A 199 -4.84 -8.96 -17.62
C GLY A 199 -6.27 -9.07 -18.17
N GLN A 200 -6.87 -7.92 -18.50
CA GLN A 200 -8.30 -7.78 -18.82
C GLN A 200 -9.22 -8.37 -17.71
N GLY A 201 -8.69 -8.50 -16.50
CA GLY A 201 -9.39 -9.07 -15.35
C GLY A 201 -9.79 -8.01 -14.33
N GLY A 202 -10.27 -8.47 -13.18
CA GLY A 202 -10.48 -7.57 -12.06
C GLY A 202 -10.73 -8.29 -10.74
N LEU A 203 -10.59 -7.55 -9.65
CA LEU A 203 -10.85 -8.02 -8.30
C LEU A 203 -11.90 -7.13 -7.64
N VAL A 204 -12.99 -7.70 -7.19
CA VAL A 204 -14.06 -6.97 -6.50
C VAL A 204 -13.79 -7.00 -5.00
N GLY A 205 -13.33 -5.88 -4.47
CA GLY A 205 -12.98 -5.76 -3.06
C GLY A 205 -14.20 -5.75 -2.12
N PRO A 206 -14.01 -6.04 -0.83
CA PRO A 206 -12.78 -6.53 -0.24
C PRO A 206 -12.60 -8.04 -0.53
N CYS A 207 -11.37 -8.44 -0.86
CA CYS A 207 -10.99 -9.84 -1.06
C CYS A 207 -9.64 -10.18 -0.41
N ARG A 208 -9.43 -11.47 -0.15
CA ARG A 208 -8.15 -12.01 0.33
C ARG A 208 -7.65 -13.14 -0.56
N LEU A 209 -6.42 -13.04 -1.04
CA LEU A 209 -5.78 -14.04 -1.90
C LEU A 209 -4.50 -14.58 -1.24
N ALA A 210 -4.31 -15.89 -1.26
CA ALA A 210 -3.10 -16.54 -0.80
C ALA A 210 -1.98 -16.54 -1.87
N TYR A 211 -0.74 -16.70 -1.42
CA TYR A 211 0.42 -16.82 -2.29
C TYR A 211 0.32 -17.98 -3.29
N GLY A 212 0.94 -17.82 -4.45
CA GLY A 212 0.86 -18.79 -5.55
C GLY A 212 -0.49 -18.82 -6.25
N THR A 213 -1.41 -17.89 -5.96
CA THR A 213 -2.67 -17.77 -6.70
C THR A 213 -2.38 -17.23 -8.10
N ILE A 214 -2.93 -17.89 -9.12
CA ILE A 214 -2.90 -17.48 -10.51
C ILE A 214 -4.35 -17.27 -10.93
N VAL A 215 -4.69 -16.04 -11.33
CA VAL A 215 -5.99 -15.71 -11.92
C VAL A 215 -5.80 -15.60 -13.42
N ALA A 216 -6.56 -16.37 -14.20
CA ALA A 216 -6.49 -16.33 -15.66
C ALA A 216 -6.97 -14.98 -16.20
N ALA A 217 -6.41 -14.55 -17.34
CA ALA A 217 -6.83 -13.33 -18.01
C ALA A 217 -8.34 -13.32 -18.30
N GLY A 218 -8.96 -12.15 -18.26
CA GLY A 218 -10.42 -12.01 -18.45
C GLY A 218 -11.28 -12.39 -17.23
N THR A 219 -10.68 -12.87 -16.13
CA THR A 219 -11.44 -13.30 -14.95
C THR A 219 -11.73 -12.13 -14.02
N ILE A 220 -12.99 -11.98 -13.61
CA ILE A 220 -13.40 -11.05 -12.53
C ILE A 220 -13.60 -11.86 -11.24
N LEU A 221 -12.65 -11.74 -10.31
CA LEU A 221 -12.67 -12.42 -9.04
C LEU A 221 -13.50 -11.66 -8.00
N ARG A 222 -14.42 -12.36 -7.34
CA ARG A 222 -15.39 -11.78 -6.36
C ARG A 222 -15.34 -12.46 -4.99
N LYS A 223 -14.51 -13.49 -4.84
CA LYS A 223 -14.41 -14.34 -3.66
C LYS A 223 -12.96 -14.46 -3.25
N ASP A 224 -12.78 -14.73 -1.96
CA ASP A 224 -11.47 -14.99 -1.40
C ASP A 224 -10.95 -16.34 -1.92
N GLU A 225 -9.63 -16.47 -1.99
CA GLU A 225 -8.96 -17.76 -2.17
C GLU A 225 -7.82 -17.81 -1.16
N LEU A 226 -8.10 -18.41 0.00
CA LEU A 226 -7.15 -18.50 1.11
C LEU A 226 -6.25 -19.73 1.01
N ARG A 227 -6.49 -20.64 0.06
CA ARG A 227 -5.64 -21.82 -0.16
C ARG A 227 -4.51 -21.43 -1.10
N PRO A 228 -3.25 -21.70 -0.76
CA PRO A 228 -2.12 -21.34 -1.62
C PRO A 228 -2.11 -22.19 -2.88
N ASN A 229 -1.43 -21.72 -3.92
CA ASN A 229 -1.17 -22.46 -5.17
C ASN A 229 -2.46 -22.90 -5.88
N ARG A 230 -3.26 -21.93 -6.32
CA ARG A 230 -4.52 -22.19 -7.04
C ARG A 230 -4.55 -21.46 -8.36
N LEU A 231 -5.01 -22.15 -9.40
CA LEU A 231 -5.39 -21.53 -10.66
C LEU A 231 -6.90 -21.23 -10.61
N ILE A 232 -7.25 -19.97 -10.79
CA ILE A 232 -8.62 -19.46 -10.83
C ILE A 232 -8.91 -19.02 -12.25
N PHE A 233 -9.96 -19.58 -12.83
CA PHE A 233 -10.42 -19.25 -14.18
C PHE A 233 -11.95 -19.24 -14.18
N GLY A 234 -12.55 -18.33 -14.95
CA GLY A 234 -14.00 -18.22 -15.10
C GLY A 234 -14.39 -16.84 -15.63
N GLY A 235 -15.49 -16.73 -16.37
CA GLY A 235 -15.74 -15.51 -17.14
C GLY A 235 -17.15 -15.26 -17.68
N ASN A 236 -18.14 -16.11 -17.41
CA ASN A 236 -19.51 -15.80 -17.79
C ASN A 236 -20.31 -15.35 -16.56
N PRO A 237 -20.60 -14.04 -16.41
CA PRO A 237 -21.62 -13.62 -15.47
C PRO A 237 -22.94 -14.26 -15.90
N ASN A 238 -23.73 -14.75 -14.94
CA ASN A 238 -25.12 -15.08 -15.21
C ASN A 238 -25.81 -13.80 -15.69
N THR A 239 -26.43 -13.84 -16.86
CA THR A 239 -27.25 -12.72 -17.35
C THR A 239 -28.54 -12.67 -16.56
N GLY A 240 -28.92 -11.49 -16.07
CA GLY A 240 -30.15 -11.31 -15.33
C GLY A 240 -30.56 -9.85 -15.29
N ASN A 241 -31.86 -9.63 -15.13
CA ASN A 241 -32.43 -8.33 -14.84
C ASN A 241 -33.49 -8.53 -13.76
N MET A 242 -33.35 -7.79 -12.66
CA MET A 242 -34.28 -7.80 -11.55
C MET A 242 -34.49 -6.34 -11.11
N PRO A 243 -35.70 -5.96 -10.68
CA PRO A 243 -35.92 -4.68 -10.02
C PRO A 243 -34.93 -4.51 -8.87
N LEU A 244 -34.31 -3.32 -8.79
CA LEU A 244 -33.42 -2.99 -7.68
C LEU A 244 -34.27 -2.80 -6.41
N GLY A 245 -34.18 -3.75 -5.48
CA GLY A 245 -34.70 -3.53 -4.12
C GLY A 245 -33.99 -2.35 -3.45
N GLU A 246 -34.65 -1.67 -2.50
CA GLU A 246 -34.05 -0.56 -1.76
C GLU A 246 -32.71 -1.00 -1.15
N LYS A 247 -31.63 -0.36 -1.62
CA LYS A 247 -30.22 -0.47 -1.20
C LYS A 247 -29.84 -1.68 -0.34
N ILE A 248 -29.14 -2.63 -0.96
CA ILE A 248 -28.76 -3.88 -0.31
C ILE A 248 -27.33 -3.75 0.23
N HIS A 249 -27.18 -3.48 1.53
CA HIS A 249 -25.90 -3.67 2.21
C HIS A 249 -25.67 -5.16 2.49
N GLN A 250 -25.30 -5.92 1.45
CA GLN A 250 -24.97 -7.34 1.62
C GLN A 250 -23.57 -7.52 2.21
N ASN A 251 -23.40 -8.57 3.03
CA ASN A 251 -22.11 -9.03 3.54
C ASN A 251 -21.38 -8.06 4.49
N VAL A 252 -22.11 -7.37 5.38
CA VAL A 252 -21.54 -6.47 6.40
C VAL A 252 -20.43 -7.16 7.19
N LYS A 253 -20.67 -8.41 7.64
CA LYS A 253 -19.67 -9.24 8.32
C LYS A 253 -18.39 -9.38 7.50
N LYS A 254 -18.49 -9.68 6.19
CA LYS A 254 -17.31 -9.81 5.32
C LYS A 254 -16.54 -8.51 5.27
N ILE A 255 -17.22 -7.39 5.02
CA ILE A 255 -16.63 -6.05 4.95
C ILE A 255 -15.86 -5.75 6.23
N LEU A 256 -16.52 -5.91 7.38
CA LEU A 256 -15.92 -5.64 8.67
C LEU A 256 -14.69 -6.51 8.94
N THR A 257 -14.83 -7.83 8.81
CA THR A 257 -13.73 -8.78 9.02
C THR A 257 -12.56 -8.47 8.09
N HIS A 258 -12.80 -8.15 6.82
CA HIS A 258 -11.73 -7.87 5.87
C HIS A 258 -10.98 -6.57 6.17
N ASN A 259 -11.70 -5.50 6.52
CA ASN A 259 -11.06 -4.25 6.88
C ASN A 259 -10.26 -4.38 8.17
N ILE A 260 -10.77 -5.09 9.19
CA ILE A 260 -10.01 -5.34 10.43
C ILE A 260 -8.74 -6.14 10.11
N ASN A 261 -8.84 -7.20 9.31
CA ASN A 261 -7.66 -7.97 8.88
C ASN A 261 -6.66 -7.11 8.09
N TYR A 262 -7.15 -6.24 7.20
CA TYR A 262 -6.32 -5.32 6.44
C TYR A 262 -5.60 -4.31 7.36
N ILE A 263 -6.33 -3.69 8.29
CA ILE A 263 -5.77 -2.77 9.29
C ILE A 263 -4.72 -3.47 10.15
N ALA A 264 -5.01 -4.70 10.61
CA ALA A 264 -4.07 -5.49 11.40
C ALA A 264 -2.76 -5.75 10.63
N ASN A 265 -2.85 -6.05 9.33
CA ASN A 265 -1.68 -6.19 8.46
C ASN A 265 -0.93 -4.86 8.30
N LEU A 266 -1.63 -3.73 8.11
CA LEU A 266 -0.97 -2.43 8.05
C LEU A 266 -0.25 -2.05 9.35
N ILE A 267 -0.84 -2.37 10.52
CA ILE A 267 -0.20 -2.17 11.82
C ILE A 267 1.04 -3.07 11.93
N ALA A 268 0.95 -4.34 11.53
CA ALA A 268 2.09 -5.24 11.47
C ALA A 268 3.20 -4.70 10.53
N LEU A 269 2.83 -4.11 9.40
CA LEU A 269 3.78 -3.53 8.43
C LEU A 269 4.46 -2.29 9.01
N LYS A 270 3.70 -1.39 9.63
CA LYS A 270 4.24 -0.24 10.36
C LYS A 270 5.22 -0.71 11.44
N ARG A 271 4.90 -1.80 12.12
CA ARG A 271 5.74 -2.38 13.16
C ARG A 271 7.05 -2.97 12.60
N TYR A 272 6.96 -3.68 11.48
CA TYR A 272 8.11 -4.14 10.72
C TYR A 272 9.03 -2.98 10.30
N TYR A 273 8.46 -1.86 9.85
CA TYR A 273 9.26 -0.68 9.52
C TYR A 273 10.00 -0.11 10.74
N ILE A 274 9.31 0.07 11.86
CA ILE A 274 9.94 0.68 13.03
C ILE A 274 10.96 -0.25 13.68
N ASP A 275 10.70 -1.56 13.78
CA ASP A 275 11.59 -2.47 14.53
C ASP A 275 12.67 -3.13 13.66
N ILE A 276 12.38 -3.37 12.39
CA ILE A 276 13.28 -4.11 11.48
C ILE A 276 13.91 -3.18 10.46
N ARG A 277 13.12 -2.39 9.71
CA ARG A 277 13.70 -1.47 8.69
C ARG A 277 14.60 -0.41 9.30
N SER A 278 14.35 0.03 10.53
CA SER A 278 15.22 0.98 11.24
C SER A 278 16.67 0.48 11.39
N LEU A 279 16.90 -0.83 11.45
CA LEU A 279 18.23 -1.43 11.52
C LEU A 279 19.03 -1.21 10.23
N PHE A 280 18.35 -0.98 9.10
CA PHE A 280 18.94 -0.76 7.79
C PHE A 280 19.21 0.72 7.47
N VAL A 281 18.84 1.66 8.36
CA VAL A 281 19.09 3.09 8.12
C VAL A 281 20.58 3.35 7.92
N GLY A 282 20.92 3.98 6.81
CA GLY A 282 22.30 4.23 6.39
C GLY A 282 22.35 4.90 5.01
N ASP A 283 23.52 4.86 4.38
CA ASP A 283 23.77 5.61 3.15
C ASP A 283 22.85 5.22 1.99
N THR A 284 22.49 3.94 1.87
CA THR A 284 21.58 3.43 0.83
C THR A 284 20.11 3.51 1.22
N PHE A 285 19.81 3.64 2.51
CA PHE A 285 18.44 3.75 3.02
C PHE A 285 18.37 4.86 4.08
N PRO A 286 18.25 6.13 3.68
CA PRO A 286 18.27 7.24 4.60
C PRO A 286 17.04 7.28 5.51
N GLU A 287 17.19 7.91 6.68
CA GLU A 287 16.11 8.13 7.66
C GLU A 287 14.85 8.77 7.06
N ALA A 288 15.00 9.60 6.02
CA ALA A 288 13.88 10.19 5.30
C ALA A 288 12.97 9.14 4.66
N LEU A 289 13.54 8.07 4.08
CA LEU A 289 12.76 6.98 3.48
C LEU A 289 12.01 6.18 4.56
N LEU A 290 12.66 5.89 5.70
CA LEU A 290 12.02 5.22 6.82
C LEU A 290 10.84 6.03 7.37
N LYS A 291 11.02 7.34 7.56
CA LYS A 291 9.93 8.24 7.98
C LYS A 291 8.78 8.24 6.98
N GLY A 292 9.09 8.25 5.68
CA GLY A 292 8.10 8.09 4.62
C GLY A 292 7.31 6.78 4.75
N LEU A 293 7.97 5.64 4.89
CA LEU A 293 7.31 4.34 5.06
C LEU A 293 6.36 4.31 6.26
N ILE A 294 6.82 4.79 7.42
CA ILE A 294 6.01 4.81 8.66
C ILE A 294 4.81 5.74 8.51
N GLU A 295 5.01 6.94 7.94
CA GLU A 295 3.94 7.91 7.69
C GLU A 295 2.88 7.33 6.75
N LYS A 296 3.29 6.72 5.63
CA LYS A 296 2.36 6.22 4.61
C LYS A 296 1.60 4.99 5.10
N ALA A 297 2.23 4.15 5.93
CA ALA A 297 1.53 3.09 6.65
C ALA A 297 0.47 3.67 7.62
N ASP A 298 0.79 4.73 8.36
CA ASP A 298 -0.17 5.40 9.26
C ASP A 298 -1.33 6.03 8.48
N MET A 299 -1.05 6.67 7.34
CA MET A 299 -2.07 7.20 6.42
C MET A 299 -3.04 6.09 5.96
N GLY A 300 -2.52 4.93 5.61
CA GLY A 300 -3.32 3.75 5.26
C GLY A 300 -4.23 3.30 6.39
N ILE A 301 -3.69 3.16 7.60
CA ILE A 301 -4.45 2.76 8.78
C ILE A 301 -5.58 3.77 9.04
N ASN A 302 -5.26 5.06 9.07
CA ASN A 302 -6.23 6.12 9.34
C ASN A 302 -7.33 6.19 8.28
N GLU A 303 -6.98 6.05 7.01
CA GLU A 303 -7.98 6.04 5.93
C GLU A 303 -8.90 4.81 6.05
N ARG A 304 -8.38 3.62 6.40
CA ARG A 304 -9.23 2.43 6.59
C ARG A 304 -10.17 2.55 7.78
N ILE A 305 -9.71 3.07 8.92
CA ILE A 305 -10.56 3.35 10.08
C ILE A 305 -11.67 4.33 9.69
N LYS A 306 -11.32 5.42 9.01
CA LYS A 306 -12.29 6.39 8.49
C LYS A 306 -13.30 5.79 7.51
N ARG A 307 -12.87 4.91 6.61
CA ARG A 307 -13.79 4.23 5.66
C ARG A 307 -14.77 3.32 6.39
N LEU A 308 -14.32 2.57 7.40
CA LEU A 308 -15.21 1.76 8.24
C LEU A 308 -16.20 2.62 9.03
N ALA A 309 -15.76 3.76 9.60
CA ALA A 309 -16.66 4.70 10.27
C ALA A 309 -17.72 5.26 9.30
N THR A 310 -17.32 5.58 8.06
CA THR A 310 -18.25 6.04 7.01
C THR A 310 -19.25 4.95 6.62
N PHE A 311 -18.79 3.71 6.50
CA PHE A 311 -19.61 2.55 6.20
C PHE A 311 -20.66 2.31 7.30
N ARG A 312 -20.26 2.37 8.57
CA ARG A 312 -21.16 2.34 9.73
C ARG A 312 -22.26 3.40 9.64
N SER A 313 -21.93 4.65 9.34
CA SER A 313 -22.92 5.74 9.22
C SER A 313 -23.91 5.55 8.06
N LYS A 314 -23.61 4.69 7.08
CA LYS A 314 -24.57 4.33 6.02
C LYS A 314 -25.53 3.23 6.47
N LEU A 315 -25.03 2.20 7.15
CA LEU A 315 -25.86 1.13 7.71
C LEU A 315 -27.01 1.68 8.57
N LEU A 316 -26.73 2.68 9.41
CA LEU A 316 -27.78 3.36 10.18
C LEU A 316 -28.89 3.97 9.33
N ARG A 317 -28.51 4.78 8.34
CA ARG A 317 -29.47 5.55 7.53
C ARG A 317 -30.39 4.63 6.76
N ASP A 318 -29.87 3.50 6.31
CA ASP A 318 -30.63 2.52 5.55
C ASP A 318 -31.55 1.70 6.49
N ASN A 319 -31.16 1.44 7.75
CA ASN A 319 -32.04 0.83 8.77
C ASN A 319 -33.21 1.75 9.19
N GLU A 320 -32.98 3.06 9.28
CA GLU A 320 -34.06 4.03 9.58
C GLU A 320 -35.07 4.18 8.42
N SER A 321 -34.64 3.89 7.20
CA SER A 321 -35.44 4.10 5.98
C SER A 321 -36.23 2.87 5.54
N SER A 322 -35.79 1.65 5.89
CA SER A 322 -36.22 0.44 5.20
C SER A 322 -37.46 -0.25 5.79
N GLY A 323 -37.84 -0.07 7.06
CA GLY A 323 -39.09 -0.62 7.62
C GLY A 323 -39.36 -2.13 7.40
N ILE A 324 -38.39 -2.89 6.88
CA ILE A 324 -38.55 -4.26 6.38
C ILE A 324 -37.69 -5.19 7.23
N ALA A 325 -38.37 -6.16 7.82
CA ALA A 325 -37.93 -7.02 8.91
C ALA A 325 -37.33 -8.37 8.46
N ASP A 326 -36.79 -8.48 7.25
CA ASP A 326 -36.56 -9.80 6.64
C ASP A 326 -35.15 -10.40 6.80
N ASP A 327 -34.28 -9.83 7.64
CA ASP A 327 -33.16 -10.58 8.23
C ASP A 327 -32.80 -10.04 9.63
N MET A 328 -33.58 -10.46 10.64
CA MET A 328 -33.41 -10.02 12.03
C MET A 328 -32.01 -10.30 12.63
N ALA A 329 -31.26 -11.25 12.06
CA ALA A 329 -29.89 -11.58 12.51
C ALA A 329 -28.84 -10.55 12.04
N ASP A 330 -28.92 -10.11 10.78
CA ASP A 330 -28.02 -9.08 10.23
C ASP A 330 -28.36 -7.69 10.78
N LEU A 331 -29.66 -7.37 10.96
CA LEU A 331 -30.09 -6.13 11.64
C LEU A 331 -29.57 -6.01 13.09
N GLY A 332 -29.54 -7.13 13.83
CA GLY A 332 -28.98 -7.19 15.18
C GLY A 332 -27.45 -7.00 15.20
N PHE A 333 -26.75 -7.55 14.22
CA PHE A 333 -25.31 -7.35 14.04
C PHE A 333 -24.99 -5.90 13.68
N ASP A 334 -25.76 -5.28 12.78
CA ASP A 334 -25.56 -3.91 12.31
C ASP A 334 -25.73 -2.87 13.42
N MET A 335 -26.79 -3.01 14.24
CA MET A 335 -27.01 -2.13 15.39
C MET A 335 -25.96 -2.33 16.49
N THR A 336 -25.46 -3.55 16.68
CA THR A 336 -24.39 -3.81 17.66
C THR A 336 -23.05 -3.29 17.17
N PHE A 337 -22.73 -3.47 15.88
CA PHE A 337 -21.54 -2.87 15.28
C PHE A 337 -21.60 -1.35 15.37
N TYR A 338 -22.78 -0.77 15.14
CA TYR A 338 -23.00 0.65 15.32
C TYR A 338 -22.68 1.10 16.75
N THR A 339 -23.20 0.43 17.79
CA THR A 339 -23.00 0.88 19.18
C THR A 339 -21.57 0.70 19.65
N ILE A 340 -20.88 -0.37 19.23
CA ILE A 340 -19.52 -0.67 19.70
C ILE A 340 -18.41 0.02 18.90
N TRP A 341 -18.71 0.59 17.73
CA TRP A 341 -17.70 1.22 16.88
C TRP A 341 -16.81 2.25 17.60
N PRO A 342 -17.32 3.16 18.46
CA PRO A 342 -16.44 4.10 19.16
C PRO A 342 -15.38 3.41 20.06
N GLU A 343 -15.72 2.27 20.64
CA GLU A 343 -14.77 1.44 21.40
C GLU A 343 -13.75 0.80 20.44
N ILE A 344 -14.20 0.21 19.33
CA ILE A 344 -13.33 -0.39 18.30
C ILE A 344 -12.37 0.64 17.69
N GLU A 345 -12.86 1.83 17.34
CA GLU A 345 -12.08 2.92 16.76
C GLU A 345 -10.97 3.34 17.72
N LYS A 346 -11.31 3.55 19.00
CA LYS A 346 -10.33 3.85 20.04
C LYS A 346 -9.32 2.71 20.21
N MET A 347 -9.78 1.46 20.23
CA MET A 347 -8.88 0.30 20.32
C MET A 347 -7.91 0.24 19.15
N LEU A 348 -8.36 0.46 17.92
CA LEU A 348 -7.50 0.48 16.74
C LEU A 348 -6.47 1.61 16.82
N ASP A 349 -6.85 2.79 17.30
CA ASP A 349 -5.94 3.92 17.52
C ASP A 349 -4.88 3.65 18.59
N ASP A 350 -5.25 2.91 19.64
CA ASP A 350 -4.33 2.51 20.71
C ASP A 350 -3.39 1.38 20.23
N LEU A 351 -3.93 0.36 19.56
CA LEU A 351 -3.17 -0.74 18.95
C LEU A 351 -2.17 -0.22 17.90
N LYS A 352 -2.52 0.80 17.12
CA LYS A 352 -1.63 1.46 16.15
C LYS A 352 -0.36 2.07 16.78
N LYS A 353 -0.39 2.35 18.09
CA LYS A 353 0.73 2.94 18.86
C LYS A 353 1.50 1.89 19.66
N GLN A 354 1.00 0.67 19.77
CA GLN A 354 1.58 -0.39 20.58
C GLN A 354 2.88 -0.95 19.96
N ALA A 355 3.82 -1.34 20.82
CA ALA A 355 5.12 -1.87 20.41
C ALA A 355 5.11 -3.39 20.11
N PHE A 356 4.11 -4.13 20.61
CA PHE A 356 3.98 -5.59 20.44
C PHE A 356 5.25 -6.39 20.74
N THR A 357 5.99 -5.99 21.79
CA THR A 357 7.24 -6.63 22.17
C THR A 357 7.02 -8.07 22.63
N CYS A 358 7.70 -9.02 21.99
CA CYS A 358 7.69 -10.43 22.38
C CYS A 358 9.08 -11.07 22.23
N SER A 359 9.23 -12.33 22.65
CA SER A 359 10.49 -13.08 22.50
C SER A 359 10.89 -13.25 21.04
N ALA A 360 9.94 -13.59 20.16
CA ALA A 360 10.18 -13.77 18.73
C ALA A 360 10.72 -12.49 18.06
N LEU A 361 10.22 -11.31 18.43
CA LEU A 361 10.78 -10.03 17.95
C LEU A 361 12.24 -9.85 18.39
N LYS A 362 12.52 -10.07 19.67
CA LYS A 362 13.89 -9.92 20.21
C LYS A 362 14.87 -10.87 19.55
N GLU A 363 14.44 -12.11 19.30
CA GLU A 363 15.22 -13.11 18.56
C GLU A 363 15.44 -12.66 17.11
N PHE A 364 14.39 -12.24 16.42
CA PHE A 364 14.48 -11.81 15.02
C PHE A 364 15.38 -10.58 14.85
N ILE A 365 15.31 -9.58 15.74
CA ILE A 365 16.22 -8.42 15.74
C ILE A 365 17.67 -8.87 15.85
N LYS A 366 17.99 -9.80 16.76
CA LYS A 366 19.36 -10.33 16.90
C LYS A 366 19.82 -11.02 15.62
N THR A 367 18.95 -11.82 15.00
CA THR A 367 19.23 -12.49 13.72
C THR A 367 19.54 -11.47 12.63
N ILE A 368 18.70 -10.44 12.47
CA ILE A 368 18.90 -9.39 11.46
C ILE A 368 20.19 -8.62 11.73
N GLN A 369 20.46 -8.23 12.97
CA GLN A 369 21.70 -7.55 13.34
C GLN A 369 22.93 -8.40 13.00
N ALA A 370 22.91 -9.70 13.31
CA ALA A 370 23.99 -10.61 12.96
C ALA A 370 24.21 -10.71 11.44
N LYS A 371 23.13 -10.82 10.65
CA LYS A 371 23.21 -10.83 9.17
C LYS A 371 23.75 -9.51 8.62
N ILE A 372 23.36 -8.37 9.19
CA ILE A 372 23.88 -7.05 8.81
C ILE A 372 25.39 -6.94 9.08
N GLN A 373 25.91 -7.53 10.16
CA GLN A 373 27.36 -7.53 10.41
C GLN A 373 28.14 -8.30 9.34
N VAL A 374 27.53 -9.32 8.73
CA VAL A 374 28.18 -10.15 7.70
C VAL A 374 28.00 -9.58 6.28
N HIS A 375 26.80 -9.11 5.95
CA HIS A 375 26.40 -8.76 4.59
C HIS A 375 26.22 -7.25 4.37
N GLY A 376 26.43 -6.44 5.39
CA GLY A 376 26.12 -5.01 5.39
C GLY A 376 24.61 -4.75 5.41
N LYS A 377 24.23 -3.49 5.16
CA LYS A 377 22.84 -3.01 5.20
C LYS A 377 22.08 -3.19 3.87
N ASN A 378 22.48 -4.15 3.04
CA ASN A 378 21.70 -4.51 1.85
C ASN A 378 20.43 -5.26 2.28
N TYR A 379 19.31 -4.54 2.38
CA TYR A 379 18.03 -5.08 2.85
C TYR A 379 17.61 -6.36 2.11
N LEU A 380 17.54 -6.31 0.77
CA LEU A 380 17.09 -7.47 -0.01
C LEU A 380 18.04 -8.65 0.13
N GLY A 381 19.36 -8.42 0.15
CA GLY A 381 20.36 -9.46 0.35
C GLY A 381 20.24 -10.13 1.73
N VAL A 382 20.04 -9.33 2.79
CA VAL A 382 19.88 -9.83 4.15
C VAL A 382 18.58 -10.64 4.30
N ILE A 383 17.44 -10.10 3.85
CA ILE A 383 16.14 -10.75 4.04
C ILE A 383 15.99 -12.01 3.18
N SER A 384 16.36 -11.96 1.90
CA SER A 384 16.31 -13.15 1.04
C SER A 384 17.27 -14.25 1.50
N GLY A 385 18.41 -13.86 2.09
CA GLY A 385 19.44 -14.74 2.65
C GLY A 385 19.13 -15.33 4.02
N LEU A 386 17.96 -15.05 4.61
CA LEU A 386 17.49 -15.74 5.81
C LEU A 386 17.25 -17.22 5.52
N THR A 387 17.56 -18.10 6.48
CA THR A 387 17.09 -19.49 6.42
C THR A 387 15.58 -19.53 6.60
N SER A 388 14.95 -20.67 6.28
CA SER A 388 13.51 -20.85 6.52
C SER A 388 13.16 -20.71 8.00
N GLU A 389 14.02 -21.17 8.91
CA GLU A 389 13.82 -21.05 10.36
C GLU A 389 13.89 -19.58 10.81
N GLU A 390 14.91 -18.85 10.37
CA GLU A 390 15.08 -17.43 10.69
C GLU A 390 13.90 -16.58 10.20
N ALA A 391 13.46 -16.81 8.96
CA ALA A 391 12.29 -16.14 8.39
C ALA A 391 10.99 -16.52 9.13
N ASN A 392 10.85 -17.77 9.57
CA ASN A 392 9.71 -18.23 10.35
C ASN A 392 9.64 -17.57 11.73
N THR A 393 10.77 -17.21 12.36
CA THR A 393 10.76 -16.44 13.61
C THR A 393 10.15 -15.05 13.40
N GLY A 394 10.56 -14.34 12.36
CA GLY A 394 9.94 -13.04 12.02
C GLY A 394 8.47 -13.16 11.64
N THR A 395 8.11 -14.23 10.89
CA THR A 395 6.72 -14.48 10.46
C THR A 395 5.83 -14.70 11.66
N ARG A 396 6.23 -15.58 12.60
CA ARG A 396 5.49 -15.86 13.84
C ARG A 396 5.28 -14.62 14.70
N TRP A 397 6.27 -13.73 14.75
CA TRP A 397 6.11 -12.46 15.44
C TRP A 397 5.00 -11.61 14.82
N LEU A 398 5.03 -11.39 13.50
CA LEU A 398 4.02 -10.58 12.82
C LEU A 398 2.64 -11.24 12.80
N GLU A 399 2.57 -12.57 12.70
CA GLU A 399 1.32 -13.34 12.89
C GLU A 399 0.75 -13.15 14.30
N THR A 400 1.60 -13.06 15.32
CA THR A 400 1.16 -12.73 16.69
C THR A 400 0.58 -11.32 16.77
N VAL A 401 1.19 -10.34 16.11
CA VAL A 401 0.64 -8.96 16.04
C VAL A 401 -0.75 -8.96 15.38
N VAL A 402 -0.85 -9.56 14.19
CA VAL A 402 -2.12 -9.64 13.46
C VAL A 402 -3.18 -10.42 14.25
N GLY A 403 -2.78 -11.55 14.84
CA GLY A 403 -3.64 -12.41 15.64
C GLY A 403 -4.16 -11.73 16.90
N GLN A 404 -3.31 -10.98 17.61
CA GLN A 404 -3.71 -10.22 18.79
C GLN A 404 -4.72 -9.12 18.44
N ILE A 405 -4.45 -8.32 17.41
CA ILE A 405 -5.37 -7.25 16.97
C ILE A 405 -6.73 -7.85 16.59
N ASN A 406 -6.72 -8.89 15.75
CA ASN A 406 -7.94 -9.57 15.35
C ASN A 406 -8.68 -10.15 16.57
N HIS A 407 -7.99 -10.80 17.50
CA HIS A 407 -8.59 -11.35 18.71
C HIS A 407 -9.24 -10.27 19.56
N ASP A 408 -8.51 -9.19 19.86
CA ASP A 408 -8.97 -8.11 20.72
C ASP A 408 -10.21 -7.42 20.15
N ILE A 409 -10.25 -7.17 18.84
CA ILE A 409 -11.40 -6.55 18.17
C ILE A 409 -12.57 -7.52 18.02
N PHE A 410 -12.33 -8.75 17.53
CA PHE A 410 -13.42 -9.71 17.29
C PHE A 410 -14.06 -10.21 18.58
N LYS A 411 -13.34 -10.26 19.71
CA LYS A 411 -13.93 -10.58 21.01
C LYS A 411 -15.00 -9.57 21.45
N ARG A 412 -14.93 -8.34 20.94
CA ARG A 412 -15.88 -7.26 21.24
C ARG A 412 -17.10 -7.31 20.33
N LEU A 413 -16.95 -7.82 19.11
CA LEU A 413 -18.08 -8.01 18.21
C LEU A 413 -19.03 -9.09 18.74
N PRO A 414 -20.36 -8.94 18.53
CA PRO A 414 -21.33 -9.93 18.96
C PRO A 414 -21.05 -11.31 18.34
N SER A 415 -21.13 -12.34 19.16
CA SER A 415 -20.85 -13.74 18.82
C SER A 415 -21.90 -14.37 17.89
N ASN A 416 -23.07 -13.75 17.73
CA ASN A 416 -24.12 -14.21 16.81
C ASN A 416 -23.69 -13.97 15.37
N GLY A 417 -23.01 -14.98 14.81
CA GLY A 417 -22.55 -15.00 13.42
C GLY A 417 -21.10 -15.43 13.26
N MET A 418 -20.29 -15.49 14.31
CA MET A 418 -18.88 -15.94 14.25
C MET A 418 -18.71 -17.45 14.47
N SER A 419 -19.56 -18.28 13.86
CA SER A 419 -19.32 -19.73 13.78
C SER A 419 -18.94 -20.16 12.35
N LYS A 420 -17.78 -20.84 12.31
CA LYS A 420 -17.11 -21.60 11.25
C LYS A 420 -16.86 -20.94 9.89
#